data_AF-N9RPA2-F1
#
_entry.id   AF-N9RPA2-F1
#
_cell.length_a   1.000
_cell.length_b   1.000
_cell.length_c   1.000
_cell.angle_alpha   90.00
_cell.angle_beta   90.00
_cell.angle_gamma   90.00
#
_symmetry.space_group_name_H-M   'P 1'
#
loop_
_entity.id
_entity.type
_entity.pdbx_description
1 polymer ?
#
loop_
_entity_poly.entity_id
_entity_poly.type
_entity_poly.pdbx_seq_one_letter_code
_entity_poly.pdbx_strand_id
1 'polypeptide(L)'
;MAVSNQQVLFHYEQAFLYQDKVLKQLSQKMRNLGERLINIEVPANRISIQDVVQSYLFNSQILTRHDGKMTIVVPEESRKNQVVWSYLNEMIEEGYPIDKIEVFDLVESMQNGGGPACLRLRVAVNQSEFNAINQNVLLNDALYQRLILWVDKHYRDRLSQRDLADPQLLVESRTALDELTQILHLGSVYRFQH
;
A
#
# COMPACT_ATOMS: atom_id res chain seq x y z
N MET A 1 -9.76 5.21 10.32
CA MET A 1 -8.34 5.30 9.89
C MET A 1 -7.57 4.20 10.59
N ALA A 2 -7.31 3.10 9.87
CA ALA A 2 -6.73 1.90 10.47
C ALA A 2 -6.07 1.02 9.41
N VAL A 3 -5.05 0.27 9.81
CA VAL A 3 -4.41 -0.79 9.04
C VAL A 3 -4.17 -1.99 9.95
N SER A 4 -4.33 -3.20 9.41
CA SER A 4 -4.10 -4.44 10.15
C SER A 4 -3.13 -5.34 9.41
N ASN A 5 -2.40 -6.16 10.15
CA ASN A 5 -1.62 -7.27 9.60
C ASN A 5 -1.53 -8.38 10.66
N GLN A 6 -1.94 -9.59 10.30
CA GLN A 6 -2.05 -10.71 11.24
C GLN A 6 -2.81 -10.30 12.52
N GLN A 7 -2.19 -10.40 13.69
CA GLN A 7 -2.76 -10.08 14.99
C GLN A 7 -2.68 -8.60 15.38
N VAL A 8 -2.03 -7.75 14.58
CA VAL A 8 -1.84 -6.33 14.85
C VAL A 8 -2.95 -5.51 14.20
N LEU A 9 -3.55 -4.61 15.00
CA LEU A 9 -4.43 -3.54 14.54
C LEU A 9 -3.79 -2.20 14.93
N PHE A 10 -3.35 -1.43 13.94
CA PHE A 10 -2.84 -0.08 14.11
C PHE A 10 -3.90 0.92 13.66
N HIS A 11 -4.40 1.75 14.57
CA HIS A 11 -5.55 2.62 14.29
C HIS A 11 -5.54 3.92 15.07
N TYR A 12 -6.28 4.91 14.56
CA TYR A 12 -6.55 6.15 15.29
C TYR A 12 -7.58 5.91 16.40
N GLU A 13 -7.52 6.64 17.51
CA GLU A 13 -8.48 6.51 18.62
C GLU A 13 -9.94 6.77 18.23
N GLN A 14 -10.19 7.49 17.14
CA GLN A 14 -11.53 7.79 16.61
C GLN A 14 -11.80 7.01 15.31
N ALA A 15 -11.12 5.89 15.09
CA ALA A 15 -11.23 5.13 13.85
C ALA A 15 -12.59 4.42 13.70
N PHE A 16 -13.29 4.14 14.80
CA PHE A 16 -14.55 3.37 14.81
C PHE A 16 -15.61 4.04 15.68
N LEU A 17 -16.88 4.07 15.23
CA LEU A 17 -18.00 4.68 15.95
C LEU A 17 -18.26 4.08 17.36
N TYR A 18 -18.00 2.78 17.53
CA TYR A 18 -18.15 2.06 18.81
C TYR A 18 -16.86 1.30 19.16
N GLN A 19 -15.72 2.00 19.18
CA GLN A 19 -14.38 1.40 19.27
C GLN A 19 -14.24 0.36 20.37
N ASP A 20 -14.62 0.67 21.61
CA ASP A 20 -14.54 -0.29 22.73
C ASP A 20 -15.27 -1.61 22.45
N LYS A 21 -16.45 -1.52 21.83
CA LYS A 21 -17.24 -2.70 21.47
C LYS A 21 -16.57 -3.48 20.34
N VAL A 22 -16.04 -2.78 19.34
CA VAL A 22 -15.29 -3.38 18.22
C VAL A 22 -14.04 -4.10 18.74
N LEU A 23 -13.21 -3.43 19.55
CA LEU A 23 -11.99 -3.98 20.11
C LEU A 23 -12.26 -5.18 21.03
N LYS A 24 -13.29 -5.12 21.87
CA LYS A 24 -13.72 -6.27 22.70
C LYS A 24 -14.12 -7.47 21.84
N GLN A 25 -14.90 -7.25 20.77
CA GLN A 25 -15.32 -8.33 19.87
C GLN A 25 -14.14 -8.91 19.09
N LEU A 26 -13.25 -8.08 18.56
CA LEU A 26 -12.04 -8.53 17.86
C LEU A 26 -11.14 -9.34 18.81
N SER A 27 -10.88 -8.82 20.00
CA SER A 27 -10.08 -9.49 21.02
C SER A 27 -10.65 -10.87 21.37
N GLN A 28 -11.98 -11.00 21.52
CA GLN A 28 -12.61 -12.30 21.78
C GLN A 28 -12.48 -13.26 20.59
N LYS A 29 -12.72 -12.79 19.36
CA LYS A 29 -12.61 -13.63 18.16
C LYS A 29 -11.18 -14.10 17.92
N MET A 30 -10.19 -13.24 18.14
CA MET A 30 -8.77 -13.59 18.06
C MET A 30 -8.41 -14.68 19.08
N ARG A 31 -8.87 -14.55 20.34
CA ARG A 31 -8.67 -15.58 21.36
C ARG A 31 -9.24 -16.94 20.96
N ASN A 32 -10.41 -16.96 20.32
CA ASN A 32 -11.02 -18.20 19.83
C ASN A 32 -10.19 -18.87 18.72
N LEU A 33 -9.33 -18.11 18.02
CA LEU A 33 -8.36 -18.60 17.04
C LEU A 33 -7.00 -18.96 17.68
N GLY A 34 -6.86 -18.85 19.00
CA GLY A 34 -5.59 -19.07 19.70
C GLY A 34 -4.63 -17.88 19.68
N GLU A 35 -5.08 -16.73 19.19
CA GLU A 35 -4.25 -15.54 18.98
C GLU A 35 -4.61 -14.40 19.94
N ARG A 36 -3.63 -13.54 20.24
CA ARG A 36 -3.86 -12.31 21.02
C ARG A 36 -3.89 -11.10 20.11
N LEU A 37 -5.00 -10.34 20.15
CA LEU A 37 -5.05 -9.02 19.51
C LEU A 37 -3.98 -8.09 20.10
N ILE A 38 -3.13 -7.54 19.23
CA ILE A 38 -2.18 -6.48 19.56
C ILE A 38 -2.78 -5.18 19.04
N ASN A 39 -3.30 -4.39 19.97
CA ASN A 39 -3.94 -3.12 19.67
C ASN A 39 -2.94 -1.98 19.81
N ILE A 40 -2.65 -1.28 18.72
CA ILE A 40 -1.80 -0.10 18.70
C ILE A 40 -2.70 1.09 18.35
N GLU A 41 -3.10 1.83 19.37
CA GLU A 41 -3.98 2.99 19.24
C GLU A 41 -3.15 4.28 19.22
N VAL A 42 -3.42 5.14 18.24
CA VAL A 42 -2.86 6.50 18.17
C VAL A 42 -3.86 7.45 18.82
N PRO A 43 -3.56 8.03 19.99
CA PRO A 43 -4.47 8.93 20.67
C PRO A 43 -4.41 10.35 20.06
N ALA A 44 -5.54 11.06 20.08
CA ALA A 44 -5.70 12.35 19.41
C ALA A 44 -4.93 13.47 20.10
N ASN A 45 -4.60 13.29 21.39
CA ASN A 45 -3.74 14.19 22.13
C ASN A 45 -2.24 14.02 21.79
N ARG A 46 -1.85 12.95 21.09
CA ARG A 46 -0.49 12.73 20.59
C ARG A 46 -0.36 13.13 19.14
N ILE A 47 -1.32 12.73 18.30
CA ILE A 47 -1.37 13.11 16.87
C ILE A 47 -2.75 13.66 16.54
N SER A 48 -2.80 14.89 16.03
CA SER A 48 -4.06 15.49 15.60
C SER A 48 -4.64 14.76 14.38
N ILE A 49 -5.95 14.80 14.20
CA ILE A 49 -6.59 14.22 13.01
C ILE A 49 -6.05 14.83 11.71
N GLN A 50 -5.69 16.12 11.75
CA GLN A 50 -5.11 16.82 10.61
C GLN A 50 -3.75 16.24 10.24
N ASP A 51 -2.88 16.01 11.22
CA ASP A 51 -1.57 15.39 10.99
C ASP A 51 -1.72 13.99 10.41
N VAL A 52 -2.64 13.19 10.94
CA VAL A 52 -2.90 11.83 10.43
C VAL A 52 -3.34 11.86 8.96
N VAL A 53 -4.22 12.79 8.59
CA VAL A 53 -4.70 12.93 7.20
C VAL A 53 -3.57 13.40 6.28
N GLN A 54 -2.83 14.44 6.68
CA GLN A 54 -1.76 15.01 5.85
C GLN A 54 -0.57 14.07 5.69
N SER A 55 -0.29 13.25 6.69
CA SER A 55 0.85 12.32 6.67
C SER A 55 0.55 10.97 6.01
N TYR A 56 -0.73 10.66 5.79
CA TYR A 56 -1.19 9.36 5.31
C TYR A 56 -0.78 8.18 6.21
N LEU A 57 -0.62 8.41 7.52
CA LEU A 57 -0.10 7.42 8.48
C LEU A 57 -0.79 6.06 8.39
N PHE A 58 -2.13 6.03 8.29
CA PHE A 58 -2.91 4.80 8.21
C PHE A 58 -3.14 4.30 6.77
N ASN A 59 -2.61 4.99 5.77
CA ASN A 59 -2.46 4.48 4.42
C ASN A 59 -1.12 3.76 4.23
N SER A 60 -0.52 3.31 5.33
CA SER A 60 0.68 2.49 5.37
C SER A 60 0.41 1.03 5.05
N GLN A 61 1.48 0.28 4.76
CA GLN A 61 1.45 -1.17 4.76
C GLN A 61 2.16 -1.70 6.00
N ILE A 62 1.68 -2.81 6.56
CA ILE A 62 2.40 -3.56 7.59
C ILE A 62 2.71 -4.93 7.00
N LEU A 63 3.98 -5.30 6.96
CA LEU A 63 4.49 -6.51 6.32
C LEU A 63 5.17 -7.39 7.36
N THR A 64 4.81 -8.67 7.43
CA THR A 64 5.52 -9.65 8.26
C THR A 64 6.78 -10.13 7.55
N ARG A 65 7.91 -10.06 8.24
CA ARG A 65 9.21 -10.57 7.81
C ARG A 65 9.37 -12.04 8.19
N HIS A 66 10.38 -12.71 7.62
CA HIS A 66 10.68 -14.12 7.91
C HIS A 66 11.03 -14.41 9.38
N ASP A 67 11.54 -13.41 10.11
CA ASP A 67 11.83 -13.50 11.55
C ASP A 67 10.59 -13.33 12.45
N GLY A 68 9.40 -13.15 11.85
CA GLY A 68 8.13 -12.94 12.56
C GLY A 68 7.90 -11.49 13.02
N LYS A 69 8.87 -10.60 12.84
CA LYS A 69 8.72 -9.17 13.10
C LYS A 69 8.02 -8.48 11.92
N MET A 70 7.62 -7.23 12.11
CA MET A 70 6.88 -6.47 11.12
C MET A 70 7.59 -5.18 10.72
N THR A 71 7.51 -4.84 9.44
CA THR A 71 7.93 -3.55 8.91
C THR A 71 6.70 -2.73 8.54
N ILE A 72 6.65 -1.47 8.98
CA ILE A 72 5.66 -0.51 8.52
C ILE A 72 6.23 0.30 7.36
N VAL A 73 5.52 0.30 6.24
CA VAL A 73 5.86 1.05 5.03
C VAL A 73 5.00 2.31 4.99
N VAL A 74 5.65 3.48 5.08
CA VAL A 74 5.00 4.80 5.14
C VAL A 74 5.47 5.68 3.99
N PRO A 75 4.67 6.68 3.57
CA PRO A 75 5.12 7.64 2.58
C PRO A 75 6.04 8.71 3.20
N GLU A 76 6.80 9.42 2.37
CA GLU A 76 7.71 10.49 2.80
C GLU A 76 7.02 11.60 3.62
N GLU A 77 5.72 11.85 3.40
CA GLU A 77 4.89 12.77 4.18
C GLU A 77 4.80 12.38 5.66
N SER A 78 4.82 11.10 5.98
CA SER A 78 4.90 10.61 7.37
C SER A 78 6.24 10.92 8.02
N ARG A 79 7.32 10.97 7.25
CA ARG A 79 8.65 11.37 7.73
C ARG A 79 8.77 12.88 7.89
N LYS A 80 8.20 13.65 6.96
CA LYS A 80 8.21 15.12 6.98
C LYS A 80 7.37 15.71 8.12
N ASN A 81 6.27 15.04 8.50
CA ASN A 81 5.49 15.43 9.67
C ASN A 81 6.21 14.99 10.95
N GLN A 82 6.82 15.94 11.68
CA GLN A 82 7.63 15.64 12.87
C GLN A 82 6.85 14.93 13.97
N VAL A 83 5.59 15.30 14.21
CA VAL A 83 4.75 14.67 15.25
C VAL A 83 4.51 13.19 14.92
N VAL A 84 4.18 12.90 13.67
CA VAL A 84 3.97 11.54 13.18
C VAL A 84 5.26 10.73 13.18
N TRP A 85 6.36 11.33 12.72
CA TRP A 85 7.65 10.67 12.69
C TRP A 85 8.15 10.32 14.09
N SER A 86 8.06 11.25 15.05
CA SER A 86 8.41 11.00 16.44
C SER A 86 7.57 9.86 17.03
N TYR A 87 6.25 9.88 16.83
CA TYR A 87 5.38 8.79 17.31
C TYR A 87 5.75 7.43 16.70
N LEU A 88 6.05 7.37 15.40
CA LEU A 88 6.46 6.12 14.76
C LEU A 88 7.76 5.57 15.35
N ASN A 89 8.73 6.43 15.66
CA ASN A 89 9.99 6.02 16.27
C ASN A 89 9.78 5.54 17.72
N GLU A 90 8.97 6.24 18.51
CA GLU A 90 8.60 5.76 19.85
C GLU A 90 7.87 4.41 19.78
N MET A 91 6.93 4.24 18.86
CA MET A 91 6.16 3.01 18.68
C MET A 91 7.06 1.80 18.40
N ILE A 92 8.13 1.94 17.59
CA ILE A 92 9.05 0.81 17.34
C ILE A 92 9.94 0.50 18.54
N GLU A 93 10.10 1.43 19.49
CA GLU A 93 10.84 1.22 20.74
C GLU A 93 9.98 0.55 21.84
N GLU A 94 8.64 0.62 21.75
CA GLU A 94 7.70 0.03 22.71
C GLU A 94 7.64 -1.51 22.69
N GLY A 95 8.39 -2.16 21.79
CA GLY A 95 8.49 -3.63 21.74
C GLY A 95 7.30 -4.33 21.08
N TYR A 96 6.51 -3.60 20.29
CA TYR A 96 5.49 -4.19 19.42
C TYR A 96 6.10 -5.11 18.35
N PRO A 97 5.28 -5.91 17.63
CA PRO A 97 5.78 -6.67 16.48
C PRO A 97 6.36 -5.78 15.38
N ILE A 98 5.87 -4.55 15.25
CA ILE A 98 6.39 -3.55 14.31
C ILE A 98 7.68 -2.96 14.89
N ASP A 99 8.82 -3.24 14.27
CA ASP A 99 10.14 -2.83 14.77
C ASP A 99 11.00 -2.10 13.72
N LYS A 100 10.48 -1.94 12.50
CA LYS A 100 11.16 -1.26 11.40
C LYS A 100 10.19 -0.34 10.67
N ILE A 101 10.65 0.86 10.38
CA ILE A 101 9.97 1.82 9.51
C ILE A 101 10.71 1.85 8.18
N GLU A 102 9.98 1.73 7.08
CA GLU A 102 10.50 1.90 5.72
C GLU A 102 9.74 3.03 5.03
N VAL A 103 10.48 3.96 4.44
CA VAL A 103 9.91 5.17 3.85
C VAL A 103 10.08 5.11 2.34
N PHE A 104 8.99 5.36 1.60
CA PHE A 104 9.01 5.46 0.14
C PHE A 104 8.53 6.83 -0.32
N ASP A 105 9.21 7.34 -1.35
CA ASP A 105 8.75 8.51 -2.08
C ASP A 105 7.67 8.10 -3.08
N LEU A 106 6.45 8.60 -2.87
CA LEU A 106 5.27 8.34 -3.70
C LEU A 106 4.62 9.65 -4.15
N VAL A 107 5.39 10.74 -4.27
CA VAL A 107 4.87 12.12 -4.47
C VAL A 107 3.78 12.21 -5.55
N GLU A 108 3.93 11.56 -6.71
CA GLU A 108 2.94 11.63 -7.80
C GLU A 108 1.61 10.95 -7.45
N SER A 109 1.66 9.83 -6.73
CA SER A 109 0.46 9.14 -6.25
C SER A 109 -0.19 9.91 -5.10
N MET A 110 0.63 10.49 -4.23
CA MET A 110 0.20 11.29 -3.08
C MET A 110 -0.50 12.58 -3.51
N GLN A 111 -0.07 13.23 -4.60
CA GLN A 111 -0.75 14.40 -5.20
C GLN A 111 -2.20 14.10 -5.63
N ASN A 112 -2.52 12.83 -5.89
CA ASN A 112 -3.87 12.36 -6.22
C ASN A 112 -4.53 11.57 -5.07
N GLY A 113 -3.92 11.60 -3.88
CA GLY A 113 -4.46 11.01 -2.67
C GLY A 113 -4.31 9.48 -2.52
N GLY A 114 -3.41 8.86 -3.28
CA GLY A 114 -3.06 7.44 -3.14
C GLY A 114 -1.76 7.26 -2.37
N GLY A 115 -1.81 6.83 -1.11
CA GLY A 115 -0.61 6.42 -0.38
C GLY A 115 -0.22 4.95 -0.65
N PRO A 116 0.77 4.41 0.09
CA PRO A 116 1.30 3.06 -0.13
C PRO A 116 0.26 1.93 -0.12
N ALA A 117 -0.78 2.05 0.72
CA ALA A 117 -1.86 1.07 0.80
C ALA A 117 -2.86 1.17 -0.36
N CYS A 118 -3.00 2.32 -1.01
CA CYS A 118 -3.92 2.47 -2.14
C CYS A 118 -3.37 1.82 -3.43
N LEU A 119 -2.06 1.67 -3.55
CA LEU A 119 -1.39 1.12 -4.73
C LEU A 119 -1.31 -0.42 -4.76
N ARG A 120 -2.02 -1.11 -3.85
CA ARG A 120 -1.87 -2.56 -3.67
C ARG A 120 -3.14 -3.26 -3.24
N LEU A 121 -3.29 -4.51 -3.71
CA LEU A 121 -4.30 -5.45 -3.25
C LEU A 121 -3.62 -6.58 -2.47
N ARG A 122 -4.10 -6.88 -1.26
CA ARG A 122 -3.63 -8.04 -0.49
C ARG A 122 -4.45 -9.27 -0.86
N VAL A 123 -3.78 -10.30 -1.38
CA VAL A 123 -4.39 -11.59 -1.71
C VAL A 123 -3.60 -12.67 -0.98
N ALA A 124 -4.19 -13.26 0.05
CA ALA A 124 -3.60 -14.42 0.72
C ALA A 124 -3.89 -15.66 -0.13
N VAL A 125 -2.84 -16.41 -0.47
CA VAL A 125 -2.94 -17.61 -1.30
C VAL A 125 -2.14 -18.75 -0.68
N ASN A 126 -2.62 -19.98 -0.84
CA ASN A 126 -1.82 -21.18 -0.58
C ASN A 126 -0.90 -21.49 -1.78
N GLN A 127 -0.05 -22.52 -1.66
CA GLN A 127 0.91 -22.86 -2.71
C GLN A 127 0.24 -23.24 -4.05
N SER A 128 -0.88 -23.97 -4.02
CA SER A 128 -1.57 -24.38 -5.24
C SER A 128 -2.21 -23.18 -5.94
N GLU A 129 -2.80 -22.26 -5.16
CA GLU A 129 -3.37 -21.02 -5.66
C GLU A 129 -2.28 -20.11 -6.23
N PHE A 130 -1.14 -19.99 -5.53
CA PHE A 130 0.02 -19.24 -6.02
C PHE A 130 0.53 -19.77 -7.37
N ASN A 131 0.62 -21.09 -7.52
CA ASN A 131 1.04 -21.72 -8.76
C ASN A 131 0.03 -21.53 -9.91
N ALA A 132 -1.24 -21.26 -9.59
CA ALA A 132 -2.29 -21.00 -10.57
C ALA A 132 -2.36 -19.52 -11.02
N ILE A 133 -1.68 -18.61 -10.31
CA ILE A 133 -1.54 -17.21 -10.74
C ILE A 133 -0.74 -17.18 -12.06
N ASN A 134 -1.07 -16.23 -12.95
CA ASN A 134 -0.23 -15.97 -14.12
C ASN A 134 1.18 -15.57 -13.65
N GLN A 135 2.17 -16.46 -13.80
CA GLN A 135 3.52 -16.23 -13.29
C GLN A 135 4.21 -15.03 -13.94
N ASN A 136 3.73 -14.56 -15.11
CA ASN A 136 4.26 -13.39 -15.81
C ASN A 136 3.86 -12.05 -15.17
N VAL A 137 2.97 -12.05 -14.17
CA VAL A 137 2.66 -10.84 -13.38
C VAL A 137 3.38 -10.80 -12.03
N LEU A 138 4.12 -11.86 -11.67
CA LEU A 138 4.87 -11.90 -10.42
C LEU A 138 6.19 -11.13 -10.60
N LEU A 139 6.36 -10.07 -9.81
CA LEU A 139 7.53 -9.21 -9.88
C LEU A 139 8.81 -9.98 -9.54
N ASN A 140 9.79 -9.84 -10.41
CA ASN A 140 11.17 -10.29 -10.24
C ASN A 140 12.09 -9.31 -10.97
N ASP A 141 13.40 -9.45 -10.85
CA ASP A 141 14.36 -8.52 -11.45
C ASP A 141 14.20 -8.38 -12.96
N ALA A 142 13.94 -9.48 -13.67
CA ALA A 142 13.77 -9.47 -15.12
C ALA A 142 12.50 -8.73 -15.55
N LEU A 143 11.37 -8.99 -14.88
CA LEU A 143 10.11 -8.29 -15.16
C LEU A 143 10.22 -6.81 -14.77
N TYR A 144 10.84 -6.50 -13.62
CA TYR A 144 11.10 -5.14 -13.19
C TYR A 144 11.84 -4.33 -14.25
N GLN A 145 12.98 -4.85 -14.74
CA GLN A 145 13.76 -4.17 -15.78
C GLN A 145 12.97 -3.99 -17.08
N ARG A 146 12.18 -5.00 -17.49
CA ARG A 146 11.32 -4.89 -18.67
C ARG A 146 10.25 -3.80 -18.50
N LEU A 147 9.64 -3.70 -17.31
CA LEU A 147 8.63 -2.69 -17.03
C LEU A 147 9.24 -1.29 -16.99
N ILE A 148 10.44 -1.11 -16.43
CA ILE A 148 11.15 0.19 -16.46
C ILE A 148 11.39 0.63 -17.90
N LEU A 149 11.97 -0.23 -18.74
CA LEU A 149 12.20 0.09 -20.15
C LEU A 149 10.91 0.38 -20.92
N TRP A 150 9.82 -0.32 -20.58
CA TRP A 150 8.50 -0.07 -21.17
C TRP A 150 7.95 1.30 -20.72
N VAL A 151 8.12 1.68 -19.46
CA VAL A 151 7.75 3.02 -18.95
C VAL A 151 8.56 4.08 -19.67
N ASP A 152 9.89 3.97 -19.69
CA ASP A 152 10.80 4.95 -20.32
C ASP A 152 10.51 5.16 -21.81
N LYS A 153 10.02 4.11 -22.49
CA LYS A 153 9.66 4.16 -23.92
C LYS A 153 8.34 4.88 -24.19
N HIS A 154 7.36 4.74 -23.29
CA HIS A 154 5.96 5.11 -23.59
C HIS A 154 5.41 6.26 -22.76
N TYR A 155 5.95 6.53 -21.58
CA TYR A 155 5.42 7.55 -20.68
C TYR A 155 6.01 8.91 -21.03
N ARG A 156 5.16 9.94 -21.07
CA ARG A 156 5.58 11.33 -21.21
C ARG A 156 6.02 11.85 -19.85
N ASP A 157 7.13 12.60 -19.80
CA ASP A 157 7.61 13.26 -18.57
C ASP A 157 6.64 14.36 -18.07
N ARG A 158 5.74 14.83 -18.94
CA ARG A 158 4.73 15.84 -18.63
C ARG A 158 3.43 15.53 -19.34
N LEU A 159 2.32 15.68 -18.62
CA LEU A 159 0.98 15.57 -19.17
C LEU A 159 0.08 16.64 -18.55
N SER A 160 -0.66 17.35 -19.40
CA SER A 160 -1.66 18.34 -19.00
C SER A 160 -3.04 17.96 -19.53
N GLN A 161 -4.09 18.60 -19.00
CA GLN A 161 -5.46 18.37 -19.45
C GLN A 161 -5.65 18.63 -20.96
N ARG A 162 -4.88 19.56 -21.55
CA ARG A 162 -4.98 19.87 -23.00
C ARG A 162 -4.44 18.74 -23.87
N ASP A 163 -3.43 18.02 -23.37
CA ASP A 163 -2.82 16.90 -24.08
C ASP A 163 -3.78 15.71 -24.21
N LEU A 164 -4.83 15.64 -23.37
CA LEU A 164 -5.87 14.63 -23.50
C LEU A 164 -6.67 14.73 -24.80
N ALA A 165 -6.63 15.89 -25.48
CA ALA A 165 -7.25 16.07 -26.79
C ALA A 165 -6.32 15.70 -27.95
N ASP A 166 -5.04 15.41 -27.69
CA ASP A 166 -4.07 15.00 -28.70
C ASP A 166 -4.37 13.56 -29.18
N PRO A 167 -4.73 13.35 -30.45
CA PRO A 167 -4.99 12.00 -30.97
C PRO A 167 -3.74 11.11 -30.92
N GLN A 168 -2.54 11.68 -30.91
CA GLN A 168 -1.30 10.93 -30.79
C GLN A 168 -1.18 10.25 -29.42
N LEU A 169 -1.64 10.89 -28.35
CA LEU A 169 -1.66 10.30 -26.99
C LEU A 169 -2.50 9.02 -26.95
N LEU A 170 -3.62 8.98 -27.68
CA LEU A 170 -4.46 7.79 -27.78
C LEU A 170 -3.73 6.64 -28.48
N VAL A 171 -3.02 6.94 -29.58
CA VAL A 171 -2.23 5.95 -30.32
C VAL A 171 -1.12 5.39 -29.44
N GLU A 172 -0.33 6.26 -28.81
CA GLU A 172 0.72 5.91 -27.85
C GLU A 172 0.18 5.02 -26.72
N SER A 173 -0.92 5.42 -26.09
CA SER A 173 -1.53 4.66 -24.99
C SER A 173 -1.97 3.26 -25.43
N ARG A 174 -2.58 3.12 -26.61
CA ARG A 174 -3.00 1.81 -27.12
C ARG A 174 -1.81 0.94 -27.47
N THR A 175 -0.79 1.50 -28.12
CA THR A 175 0.45 0.77 -28.42
C THR A 175 1.16 0.32 -27.14
N ALA A 176 1.26 1.19 -26.13
CA ALA A 176 1.84 0.86 -24.84
C ALA A 176 1.09 -0.26 -24.15
N LEU A 177 -0.25 -0.18 -24.07
CA LEU A 177 -1.08 -1.21 -23.45
C LEU A 177 -1.00 -2.54 -24.20
N ASP A 178 -0.96 -2.53 -25.54
CA ASP A 178 -0.80 -3.76 -26.32
C ASP A 178 0.54 -4.45 -26.02
N GLU A 179 1.64 -3.70 -26.03
CA GLU A 179 2.97 -4.21 -25.65
C GLU A 179 2.98 -4.72 -24.20
N LEU A 180 2.29 -4.04 -23.28
CA LEU A 180 2.21 -4.48 -21.88
C LEU A 180 1.46 -5.81 -21.74
N THR A 181 0.36 -6.00 -22.47
CA THR A 181 -0.35 -7.31 -22.45
C THR A 181 0.51 -8.44 -22.98
N GLN A 182 1.40 -8.16 -23.92
CA GLN A 182 2.39 -9.12 -24.41
C GLN A 182 3.48 -9.38 -23.36
N ILE A 183 4.00 -8.34 -22.69
CA ILE A 183 4.99 -8.49 -21.60
C ILE A 183 4.44 -9.38 -20.48
N LEU A 184 3.17 -9.15 -20.10
CA LEU A 184 2.50 -9.82 -18.98
C LEU A 184 1.73 -11.09 -19.39
N HIS A 185 1.77 -11.49 -20.67
CA HIS A 185 1.03 -12.61 -21.23
C HIS A 185 -0.47 -12.64 -20.83
N LEU A 186 -1.16 -11.52 -21.00
CA LEU A 186 -2.57 -11.37 -20.64
C LEU A 186 -3.52 -11.73 -21.80
N GLY A 187 -3.02 -11.76 -23.04
CA GLY A 187 -3.84 -11.81 -24.24
C GLY A 187 -4.61 -10.50 -24.45
N SER A 188 -5.63 -10.53 -25.32
CA SER A 188 -6.49 -9.38 -25.59
C SER A 188 -7.46 -9.15 -24.44
N VAL A 189 -7.08 -8.32 -23.48
CA VAL A 189 -7.91 -7.95 -22.31
C VAL A 189 -8.54 -6.56 -22.44
N TYR A 190 -7.97 -5.71 -23.29
CA TYR A 190 -8.50 -4.38 -23.54
C TYR A 190 -9.44 -4.37 -24.75
N ARG A 191 -10.51 -3.58 -24.67
CA ARG A 191 -11.56 -3.53 -25.71
C ARG A 191 -11.05 -3.19 -27.11
N PHE A 192 -9.93 -2.45 -27.24
CA PHE A 192 -9.38 -2.06 -28.54
C PHE A 192 -8.56 -3.17 -29.22
N GLN A 193 -8.29 -4.28 -28.53
CA GLN A 193 -7.54 -5.43 -29.03
C GLN A 193 -8.44 -6.49 -29.69
N HIS A 194 -9.72 -6.17 -29.87
CA HIS A 194 -10.74 -6.95 -30.56
C HIS A 194 -11.34 -6.10 -31.68
#